data_AF-A0A914CPV3-F1
#
_entry.id   AF-A0A914CPV3-F1
#
_cell.length_a   1.000
_cell.length_b   1.000
_cell.length_c   1.000
_cell.angle_alpha   90.00
_cell.angle_beta   90.00
_cell.angle_gamma   90.00
#
_symmetry.space_group_name_H-M   'P 1'
#
loop_
_entity.id
_entity.type
_entity.pdbx_description
1 polymer ?
#
loop_
_entity_poly.entity_id
_entity_poly.type
_entity_poly.pdbx_seq_one_letter_code
_entity_poly.pdbx_strand_id
1 'polypeptide(L)'
;MYTKILAMRVIPITWFFLASSKEALYKDFAKAFDELAKHIEKYLKNAGNGFLFAGGLTWMDFSASEFHDTLNGFHPELFKNHPELLKHSEKVHSLPQLQDYLKNRPKTEN
;
A
#
# COMPACT_ATOMS: atom_id res chain seq x y z
N MET A 1 -25.11 27.28 30.57
CA MET A 1 -23.65 27.37 30.80
C MET A 1 -22.98 26.00 30.97
N TYR A 2 -23.66 24.97 31.48
CA TYR A 2 -23.09 23.62 31.69
C TYR A 2 -22.82 22.79 30.42
N THR A 3 -23.57 22.99 29.34
CA THR A 3 -23.41 22.24 28.08
C THR A 3 -22.10 22.52 27.33
N LYS A 4 -21.54 23.73 27.46
CA LYS A 4 -20.23 24.07 26.84
C LYS A 4 -19.04 23.46 27.58
N ILE A 5 -19.13 23.29 28.90
CA ILE A 5 -18.03 22.78 29.74
C ILE A 5 -17.92 21.25 29.64
N LEU A 6 -19.04 20.53 29.52
CA LEU A 6 -19.03 19.08 29.26
C LEU A 6 -18.48 18.77 27.86
N ALA A 7 -18.90 19.52 26.84
CA ALA A 7 -18.38 19.35 25.47
C ALA A 7 -16.85 19.54 25.43
N MET A 8 -16.31 20.55 26.12
CA MET A 8 -14.88 20.85 26.10
C MET A 8 -14.00 19.84 26.86
N ARG A 9 -14.57 18.96 27.71
CA ARG A 9 -13.84 17.91 28.43
C ARG A 9 -13.96 16.53 27.80
N VAL A 10 -15.09 16.22 27.17
CA VAL A 10 -15.34 14.89 26.58
C VAL A 10 -14.79 14.79 25.15
N ILE A 11 -14.83 15.88 24.38
CA ILE A 11 -14.25 15.94 23.03
C ILE A 11 -12.75 15.60 23.03
N PRO A 12 -11.87 16.24 23.83
CA PRO A 12 -10.44 15.90 23.79
C PRO A 12 -10.13 14.46 24.23
N ILE A 13 -10.90 13.89 25.15
CA ILE A 13 -10.72 12.50 25.60
C ILE A 13 -11.12 11.51 24.50
N THR A 14 -12.28 11.72 23.86
CA THR A 14 -12.73 10.86 22.75
C THR A 14 -11.84 10.96 21.52
N TRP A 15 -11.31 12.15 21.22
CA TRP A 15 -10.30 12.33 20.18
C TRP A 15 -8.98 11.62 20.52
N PHE A 16 -8.58 11.60 21.79
CA PHE A 16 -7.38 10.87 22.24
C PHE A 16 -7.54 9.35 22.15
N PHE A 17 -8.75 8.81 22.36
CA PHE A 17 -9.05 7.38 22.15
C PHE A 17 -9.24 7.00 20.66
N LEU A 18 -9.60 7.95 19.80
CA LEU A 18 -9.76 7.74 18.35
C LEU A 18 -8.46 7.90 17.54
N ALA A 19 -7.63 8.90 17.86
CA ALA A 19 -6.17 8.72 17.82
C ALA A 19 -5.81 7.60 18.81
N SER A 20 -4.61 7.17 19.11
CA SER A 20 -4.37 5.90 19.83
C SER A 20 -4.93 4.64 19.14
N SER A 21 -6.25 4.48 18.94
CA SER A 21 -6.84 3.37 18.17
C SER A 21 -6.45 3.40 16.70
N LYS A 22 -6.40 4.58 16.06
CA LYS A 22 -5.91 4.72 14.67
C LYS A 22 -4.44 4.31 14.54
N GLU A 23 -3.61 4.73 15.48
CA GLU A 23 -2.17 4.47 15.51
C GLU A 23 -1.88 3.01 15.84
N ALA A 24 -2.65 2.39 16.74
CA ALA A 24 -2.60 0.96 17.01
C ALA A 24 -2.99 0.15 15.76
N LEU A 25 -4.08 0.53 15.10
CA LEU A 25 -4.52 -0.10 13.86
C LEU A 25 -3.49 0.03 12.74
N TYR A 26 -2.89 1.22 12.58
CA TYR A 26 -1.83 1.44 11.59
C TYR A 26 -0.61 0.57 11.89
N LYS A 27 -0.21 0.44 13.15
CA LYS A 27 0.92 -0.44 13.53
C LYS A 27 0.64 -1.90 13.19
N ASP A 28 -0.56 -2.39 13.47
CA ASP A 28 -0.97 -3.75 13.13
C ASP A 28 -1.03 -3.95 11.61
N PHE A 29 -1.55 -2.96 10.88
CA PHE A 29 -1.55 -2.95 9.42
C PHE A 29 -0.13 -2.97 8.84
N ALA A 30 0.78 -2.10 9.32
CA ALA A 30 2.16 -2.03 8.87
C ALA A 30 2.89 -3.36 9.11
N LYS A 31 2.62 -4.00 10.26
CA LYS A 31 3.15 -5.34 10.55
C LYS A 31 2.60 -6.40 9.59
N ALA A 32 1.30 -6.38 9.31
CA ALA A 32 0.69 -7.30 8.37
C ALA A 32 1.22 -7.10 6.94
N PHE A 33 1.43 -5.84 6.54
CA PHE A 33 2.04 -5.48 5.27
C PHE A 33 3.47 -5.99 5.16
N ASP A 34 4.30 -5.77 6.19
CA ASP A 34 5.69 -6.25 6.23
C ASP A 34 5.78 -7.77 6.07
N GLU A 35 4.87 -8.52 6.72
CA GLU A 35 4.78 -9.97 6.51
C GLU A 35 4.33 -10.34 5.09
N LEU A 36 3.30 -9.69 4.54
CA LEU A 36 2.86 -9.90 3.16
C LEU A 36 3.97 -9.61 2.14
N ALA A 37 4.68 -8.49 2.33
CA ALA A 37 5.77 -8.05 1.48
C ALA A 37 6.89 -9.09 1.40
N LYS A 38 7.30 -9.66 2.54
CA LYS A 38 8.29 -10.77 2.57
C LYS A 38 7.84 -11.98 1.76
N HIS A 39 6.54 -12.33 1.79
CA HIS A 39 6.02 -13.43 0.98
C HIS A 39 6.10 -13.11 -0.51
N ILE A 40 5.70 -11.89 -0.91
CA ILE A 40 5.76 -11.45 -2.31
C ILE A 40 7.21 -11.42 -2.80
N GLU A 41 8.15 -10.89 -2.03
CA GLU A 41 9.58 -10.90 -2.37
C GLU A 41 10.12 -12.32 -2.53
N LYS A 42 9.67 -13.27 -1.70
CA LYS A 42 10.02 -14.68 -1.85
C LYS A 42 9.49 -15.24 -3.18
N TYR A 43 8.28 -14.91 -3.59
CA TYR A 43 7.73 -15.32 -4.89
C TYR A 43 8.55 -14.72 -6.05
N LEU A 44 8.83 -13.42 -6.02
CA LEU A 44 9.66 -12.73 -7.02
C LEU A 44 11.04 -13.37 -7.16
N LYS A 45 11.68 -13.65 -6.02
CA LYS A 45 13.01 -14.30 -5.97
C LYS A 45 12.96 -15.71 -6.54
N ASN A 46 11.94 -16.49 -6.21
CA ASN A 46 11.80 -17.87 -6.69
C ASN A 46 11.50 -17.92 -8.20
N ALA A 47 10.73 -16.97 -8.72
CA ALA A 47 10.43 -16.86 -10.15
C ALA A 47 11.68 -16.44 -10.96
N GLY A 48 12.53 -15.57 -10.42
CA GLY A 48 13.82 -15.17 -11.01
C GLY A 48 13.73 -14.38 -12.31
N ASN A 49 12.51 -14.14 -12.81
CA ASN A 49 12.23 -13.43 -14.07
C ASN A 49 11.67 -12.02 -13.83
N GLY A 50 11.55 -11.57 -12.57
CA GLY A 50 10.99 -10.27 -12.18
C GLY A 50 9.46 -10.18 -12.19
N PHE A 51 8.76 -11.27 -12.46
CA PHE A 51 7.31 -11.42 -12.25
C PHE A 51 7.06 -12.33 -11.05
N LEU A 52 5.83 -12.38 -10.55
CA LEU A 52 5.47 -13.16 -9.37
C LEU A 52 5.62 -14.67 -9.58
N PHE A 53 5.50 -15.14 -10.82
CA PHE A 53 5.56 -16.56 -11.15
C PHE A 53 6.59 -16.87 -12.23
N ALA A 54 7.19 -18.06 -12.16
CA ALA A 54 8.19 -18.52 -13.13
C ALA A 54 7.66 -18.59 -14.57
N GLY A 55 6.34 -18.78 -14.74
CA GLY A 55 5.67 -18.77 -16.04
C GLY A 55 5.63 -17.40 -16.75
N GLY A 56 6.06 -16.34 -16.08
CA GLY A 56 6.11 -14.98 -16.63
C GLY A 56 4.96 -14.10 -16.15
N LEU A 57 4.59 -13.14 -16.99
CA LEU A 57 3.55 -12.15 -16.70
C LEU A 57 2.17 -12.80 -16.56
N THR A 58 1.49 -12.47 -15.47
CA THR A 58 0.13 -12.91 -15.17
C THR A 58 -0.73 -11.72 -14.72
N TRP A 59 -2.04 -11.94 -14.60
CA TRP A 59 -2.94 -10.92 -14.07
C TRP A 59 -2.61 -10.50 -12.63
N MET A 60 -1.98 -11.39 -11.86
CA MET A 60 -1.56 -11.12 -10.48
C MET A 60 -0.50 -10.02 -10.41
N ASP A 61 0.39 -9.93 -11.42
CA ASP A 61 1.41 -8.89 -11.48
C ASP A 61 0.76 -7.50 -11.63
N PHE A 62 -0.29 -7.37 -12.44
CA PHE A 62 -1.06 -6.12 -12.53
C PHE A 62 -1.74 -5.78 -11.21
N SER A 63 -2.43 -6.74 -10.59
CA SER A 63 -3.11 -6.53 -9.31
C SER A 63 -2.14 -6.11 -8.20
N ALA A 64 -0.97 -6.75 -8.13
CA ALA A 64 0.05 -6.43 -7.13
C ALA A 64 0.67 -5.05 -7.42
N SER A 65 0.97 -4.74 -8.68
CA SER A 65 1.56 -3.44 -9.05
C SER A 65 0.64 -2.27 -8.68
N GLU A 66 -0.65 -2.36 -8.99
CA GLU A 66 -1.61 -1.31 -8.66
C GLU A 66 -1.80 -1.17 -7.15
N PHE A 67 -1.81 -2.28 -6.41
CA PHE A 67 -1.89 -2.27 -4.96
C PHE A 67 -0.67 -1.59 -4.34
N HIS A 68 0.53 -1.91 -4.80
CA HIS A 68 1.77 -1.28 -4.34
C HIS A 68 1.77 0.22 -4.64
N ASP A 69 1.40 0.62 -5.86
CA ASP A 69 1.43 2.01 -6.29
C ASP A 69 0.40 2.86 -5.52
N THR A 70 -0.80 2.31 -5.30
CA THR A 70 -1.83 2.95 -4.48
C THR A 70 -1.33 3.13 -3.04
N LEU A 71 -0.83 2.06 -2.41
CA LEU A 71 -0.31 2.13 -1.05
C LEU A 71 0.91 3.05 -0.93
N ASN A 72 1.80 3.06 -1.91
CA ASN A 72 2.97 3.93 -1.92
C ASN A 72 2.56 5.41 -2.03
N GLY A 73 1.43 5.70 -2.69
CA GLY A 73 0.83 7.04 -2.71
C GLY A 73 0.38 7.54 -1.33
N PHE A 74 -0.13 6.66 -0.48
CA PHE A 74 -0.60 7.02 0.88
C PHE A 74 0.47 6.88 1.97
N HIS A 75 1.27 5.82 1.88
CA HIS A 75 2.15 5.31 2.92
C HIS A 75 3.51 4.86 2.35
N PRO A 76 4.30 5.77 1.76
CA PRO A 76 5.58 5.42 1.13
C PRO A 76 6.60 4.83 2.13
N GLU A 77 6.45 5.11 3.42
CA GLU A 77 7.29 4.54 4.48
C GLU A 77 7.26 3.02 4.56
N LEU A 78 6.15 2.37 4.14
CA LEU A 78 6.00 0.92 4.18
C LEU A 78 6.96 0.21 3.21
N PHE A 79 7.31 0.87 2.10
CA PHE A 79 8.14 0.29 1.04
C PHE A 79 9.64 0.49 1.26
N LYS A 80 10.06 1.27 2.27
CA LYS A 80 11.49 1.53 2.53
C LYS A 80 12.30 0.26 2.76
N ASN A 81 11.70 -0.73 3.42
CA ASN A 81 12.33 -2.03 3.69
C ASN A 81 12.10 -3.04 2.56
N HIS A 82 11.24 -2.73 1.60
CA HIS A 82 10.78 -3.63 0.53
C HIS A 82 10.86 -2.99 -0.87
N PRO A 83 12.03 -2.46 -1.28
CA PRO A 83 12.17 -1.75 -2.56
C PRO A 83 11.96 -2.67 -3.77
N GLU A 84 12.09 -4.00 -3.60
CA GLU A 84 11.84 -4.97 -4.66
C GLU A 84 10.38 -4.97 -5.14
N LEU A 85 9.43 -4.63 -4.26
CA LEU A 85 8.02 -4.52 -4.65
C LEU A 85 7.78 -3.37 -5.63
N LEU A 86 8.47 -2.24 -5.42
CA LEU A 86 8.40 -1.10 -6.33
C LEU A 86 9.09 -1.40 -7.65
N LYS A 87 10.23 -2.10 -7.64
CA LYS A 87 10.88 -2.55 -8.88
C LYS A 87 9.99 -3.49 -9.69
N HIS A 88 9.26 -4.37 -9.03
CA HIS A 88 8.24 -5.19 -9.68
C HIS A 88 7.17 -4.31 -10.34
N SER A 89 6.62 -3.32 -9.62
CA SER A 89 5.64 -2.38 -10.18
C SER A 89 6.20 -1.64 -11.39
N GLU A 90 7.41 -1.10 -11.30
CA GLU A 90 8.10 -0.44 -12.41
C GLU A 90 8.25 -1.36 -13.63
N LYS A 91 8.58 -2.63 -13.40
CA LYS A 91 8.68 -3.62 -14.47
C LYS A 91 7.33 -3.87 -15.15
N VAL A 92 6.25 -4.03 -14.39
CA VAL A 92 4.89 -4.17 -14.94
C VAL A 92 4.51 -2.90 -15.71
N HIS A 93 4.80 -1.73 -15.15
CA HIS A 93 4.56 -0.43 -15.77
C HIS A 93 5.51 -0.10 -16.91
N SER A 94 6.54 -0.91 -17.19
CA SER A 94 7.39 -0.76 -18.38
C SER A 94 6.85 -1.46 -19.62
N LEU A 95 5.79 -2.27 -19.47
CA LEU A 95 5.20 -3.03 -20.57
C LEU A 95 4.68 -2.07 -21.66
N PRO A 96 5.08 -2.24 -22.93
CA PRO A 96 4.72 -1.31 -24.00
C PRO A 96 3.20 -1.27 -24.22
N GLN A 97 2.53 -2.42 -24.10
CA GLN A 97 1.08 -2.54 -24.25
C GLN A 97 0.29 -1.82 -23.15
N LEU A 98 0.93 -1.58 -21.99
CA LEU A 98 0.29 -0.93 -20.84
C LEU A 98 0.44 0.60 -20.89
N GLN A 99 1.40 1.13 -21.66
CA GLN A 99 1.70 2.57 -21.70
C GLN A 99 0.51 3.42 -22.12
N ASP A 100 -0.22 2.99 -23.14
CA ASP A 100 -1.35 3.75 -23.66
C ASP A 100 -2.48 3.82 -22.63
N TYR A 101 -2.70 2.75 -21.86
CA TYR A 101 -3.65 2.77 -20.75
C TYR A 101 -3.17 3.69 -19.63
N LEU A 102 -1.92 3.58 -19.19
CA LEU A 102 -1.40 4.40 -18.08
C LEU A 102 -1.41 5.90 -18.39
N LYS A 103 -1.22 6.27 -19.67
CA LYS A 103 -1.30 7.67 -20.12
C LYS A 103 -2.72 8.21 -20.16
N ASN A 104 -3.68 7.38 -20.57
CA ASN A 104 -5.05 7.80 -20.86
C ASN A 104 -6.06 7.48 -19.75
N ARG A 105 -5.70 6.64 -18.76
CA ARG A 105 -6.62 6.27 -17.68
C ARG A 105 -7.05 7.51 -16.90
N PRO A 106 -8.34 7.61 -16.49
CA PRO A 106 -8.79 8.69 -15.64
C PRO A 106 -7.97 8.75 -14.35
N LYS A 107 -7.57 9.96 -13.95
CA LYS A 107 -6.99 10.17 -12.63
C LYS A 107 -8.11 10.17 -11.60
N THR A 108 -8.16 9.13 -10.80
CA THR A 108 -8.99 9.09 -9.60
C THR A 108 -8.18 9.65 -8.43
N GLU A 109 -8.84 10.38 -7.53
CA GLU A 109 -8.22 10.80 -6.28
C GLU A 109 -7.94 9.54 -5.44
N ASN A 110 -6.68 9.39 -5.04
CA ASN A 110 -6.27 8.49 -3.96
C ASN A 110 -6.38 9.30 -2.67
#